data_AF-A0A6V8CKT7-F1
#
_entry.id   AF-A0A6V8CKT7-F1
#
_cell.length_a   1.000
_cell.length_b   1.000
_cell.length_c   1.000
_cell.angle_alpha   90.00
_cell.angle_beta   90.00
_cell.angle_gamma   90.00
#
_symmetry.space_group_name_H-M   'P 1'
#
loop_
_entity.id
_entity.type
_entity.pdbx_description
1 polymer ?
#
loop_
_entity_poly.entity_id
_entity_poly.type
_entity_poly.pdbx_seq_one_letter_code
_entity_poly.pdbx_strand_id
1 'polypeptide(L)'
;EISKLSDIHLPYGASQHFNEFVIELPYPAEECLDYLERFGVIGGLDLSRWYDGWNHRLLISTSDQTSKSDIKILLNHLSKWLT
;
A
#
# COMPACT_ATOMS: atom_id res chain seq x y z
N GLU A 1 2.80 2.92 -11.95
CA GLU A 1 3.81 2.52 -10.94
C GLU A 1 3.46 3.24 -9.65
N ILE A 2 3.66 2.60 -8.50
CA ILE A 2 3.24 3.17 -7.21
C ILE A 2 4.02 4.43 -6.86
N SER A 3 5.29 4.50 -7.26
CA SER A 3 6.17 5.68 -7.11
C SER A 3 5.73 6.92 -7.90
N LYS A 4 4.73 6.79 -8.78
CA LYS A 4 4.16 7.92 -9.55
C LYS A 4 2.89 8.50 -8.93
N LEU A 5 2.36 7.87 -7.88
CA LEU A 5 1.23 8.42 -7.13
C LEU A 5 1.74 9.55 -6.24
N SER A 6 1.07 10.70 -6.28
CA SER A 6 1.39 11.83 -5.39
C SER A 6 1.18 11.42 -3.93
N ASP A 7 1.97 11.99 -3.03
CA ASP A 7 1.83 11.84 -1.59
C ASP A 7 2.04 10.42 -1.02
N ILE A 8 2.47 9.46 -1.85
CA ILE A 8 3.00 8.17 -1.37
C ILE A 8 4.52 8.22 -1.29
N HIS A 9 5.06 7.85 -0.14
CA HIS A 9 6.49 7.76 0.10
C HIS A 9 6.96 6.30 0.17
N LEU A 10 8.16 6.03 -0.34
CA LEU A 10 8.82 4.73 -0.26
C LEU A 10 9.97 4.81 0.77
N PRO A 11 9.71 4.62 2.08
CA PRO A 11 10.70 4.85 3.13
C PRO A 11 11.99 4.04 2.95
N TYR A 12 11.90 2.89 2.29
CA TYR A 12 13.03 2.01 2.00
C TYR A 12 13.30 1.85 0.50
N GLY A 13 12.92 2.83 -0.34
CA GLY A 13 12.99 2.72 -1.80
C GLY A 13 14.38 2.46 -2.39
N ALA A 14 15.46 2.76 -1.65
CA ALA A 14 16.84 2.47 -2.05
C ALA A 14 17.35 1.08 -1.60
N SER A 15 16.59 0.37 -0.77
CA SER A 15 16.93 -0.95 -0.27
C SER A 15 16.56 -2.04 -1.28
N GLN A 16 17.19 -3.21 -1.15
CA GLN A 16 16.75 -4.40 -1.88
C GLN A 16 15.60 -5.06 -1.11
N HIS A 17 14.54 -5.39 -1.83
CA HIS A 17 13.33 -6.00 -1.28
C HIS A 17 13.13 -7.37 -1.91
N PHE A 18 12.49 -8.29 -1.18
CA PHE A 18 12.10 -9.58 -1.74
C PHE A 18 10.80 -9.43 -2.53
N ASN A 19 9.67 -9.90 -2.00
CA ASN A 19 8.33 -9.77 -2.60
C ASN A 19 7.43 -8.77 -1.87
N GLU A 20 7.96 -8.12 -0.83
CA GLU A 20 7.25 -7.17 0.03
C GLU A 20 8.01 -5.86 0.19
N PHE A 21 7.28 -4.77 0.36
CA PHE A 21 7.84 -3.44 0.58
C PHE A 21 6.85 -2.57 1.36
N VAL A 22 7.38 -1.56 2.04
CA VAL A 22 6.57 -0.61 2.81
C VAL A 22 6.32 0.63 1.98
N ILE A 23 5.08 1.11 2.02
CA ILE A 23 4.72 2.46 1.61
C ILE A 23 4.30 3.29 2.83
N GLU A 24 4.53 4.58 2.76
CA GLU A 24 4.04 5.56 3.72
C GLU A 24 3.00 6.44 3.04
N LEU A 25 1.84 6.54 3.67
CA LEU A 25 0.62 7.17 3.18
C LEU A 25 0.42 8.55 3.83
N PRO A 26 -0.30 9.48 3.19
CA PRO A 26 -0.57 10.79 3.78
C PRO A 26 -1.58 10.72 4.95
N TYR A 27 -2.39 9.67 4.99
CA TYR A 27 -3.39 9.39 6.03
C TYR A 27 -3.14 8.02 6.66
N PRO A 28 -3.81 7.68 7.79
CA PRO A 28 -3.67 6.38 8.42
C PRO A 28 -3.89 5.21 7.45
N ALA A 29 -3.05 4.17 7.58
CA ALA A 29 -3.09 2.98 6.73
C ALA A 29 -4.41 2.21 6.87
N GLU A 30 -5.01 2.21 8.06
CA GLU A 30 -6.33 1.65 8.31
C GLU A 30 -7.41 2.31 7.43
N GLU A 31 -7.42 3.64 7.29
CA GLU A 31 -8.40 4.33 6.44
C GLU A 31 -8.27 3.96 4.96
N CYS A 32 -7.03 3.76 4.49
CA CYS A 32 -6.77 3.27 3.15
C CYS A 32 -7.29 1.84 2.96
N LEU A 33 -7.03 0.95 3.94
CA LEU A 33 -7.49 -0.44 3.90
C LEU A 33 -9.02 -0.52 3.91
N ASP A 34 -9.69 0.25 4.76
CA ASP A 34 -11.15 0.35 4.83
C ASP A 34 -11.75 0.82 3.51
N TYR A 35 -11.11 1.78 2.83
CA TYR A 35 -11.52 2.21 1.50
C TYR A 35 -11.36 1.08 0.47
N LEU A 36 -10.21 0.42 0.44
CA LEU A 36 -9.90 -0.65 -0.53
C LEU A 36 -10.83 -1.87 -0.35
N GLU A 37 -11.16 -2.23 0.89
CA GLU A 37 -12.05 -3.34 1.21
C GLU A 37 -13.46 -3.15 0.60
N ARG A 38 -13.98 -1.91 0.56
CA ARG A 38 -15.28 -1.60 -0.07
C ARG A 38 -15.32 -1.92 -1.57
N PHE A 39 -14.17 -2.04 -2.21
CA PHE A 39 -14.03 -2.43 -3.63
C PHE A 39 -13.51 -3.86 -3.80
N GLY A 40 -13.44 -4.65 -2.72
CA GLY A 40 -12.95 -6.02 -2.75
C GLY A 40 -11.43 -6.14 -2.95
N VAL A 41 -10.67 -5.09 -2.61
CA VAL A 41 -9.20 -5.07 -2.76
C VAL A 41 -8.56 -5.26 -1.38
N ILE A 42 -7.77 -6.33 -1.21
CA ILE A 42 -6.94 -6.53 -0.03
C ILE A 42 -5.59 -5.84 -0.29
N GLY A 43 -5.42 -4.64 0.25
CA GLY A 43 -4.31 -3.73 -0.11
C GLY A 43 -2.96 -4.02 0.53
N GLY A 44 -2.93 -4.81 1.61
CA GLY A 44 -1.73 -5.05 2.39
C GLY A 44 -2.05 -5.12 3.88
N LEU A 45 -1.09 -4.69 4.70
CA LEU A 45 -1.15 -4.83 6.14
C LEU A 45 -0.72 -3.54 6.84
N ASP A 46 -1.58 -3.02 7.72
CA ASP A 46 -1.25 -1.88 8.58
C ASP A 46 -0.18 -2.27 9.61
N LEU A 47 0.95 -1.58 9.57
CA LEU A 47 2.11 -1.83 10.43
C LEU A 47 1.96 -1.24 11.84
N SER A 48 0.97 -0.38 12.07
CA SER A 48 0.63 0.16 13.39
C SER A 48 0.34 -0.93 14.41
N ARG A 49 -0.12 -2.10 13.93
CA ARG A 49 -0.43 -3.28 14.75
C ARG A 49 0.78 -3.85 15.51
N TRP A 50 2.00 -3.58 15.04
CA TRP A 50 3.23 -4.05 15.67
C TRP A 50 4.19 -2.95 16.08
N TYR A 51 4.11 -1.78 15.45
CA TYR A 51 5.07 -0.70 15.63
C TYR A 51 4.37 0.60 16.01
N ASP A 52 4.61 1.07 17.24
CA ASP A 52 4.11 2.35 17.71
C ASP A 52 4.59 3.50 16.79
N GLY A 53 3.65 4.37 16.39
CA GLY A 53 3.92 5.51 15.50
C GLY A 53 3.99 5.15 14.01
N TRP A 54 3.66 3.92 13.61
CA TRP A 54 3.64 3.49 12.20
C TRP A 54 2.23 3.46 11.60
N ASN A 55 1.33 4.29 12.13
CA ASN A 55 -0.07 4.37 11.71
C ASN A 55 -0.27 4.79 10.25
N HIS A 56 0.74 5.35 9.58
CA HIS A 56 0.67 5.75 8.17
C HIS A 56 1.41 4.77 7.25
N ARG A 57 1.84 3.60 7.76
CA ARG A 57 2.67 2.67 7.00
C ARG A 57 1.91 1.39 6.67
N LEU A 58 1.89 1.10 5.39
CA LEU A 58 1.26 -0.09 4.83
C LEU A 58 2.34 -1.01 4.25
N LEU A 59 2.38 -2.25 4.72
CA LEU A 59 3.18 -3.31 4.12
C LEU A 59 2.41 -3.92 2.96
N ILE A 60 3.00 -3.87 1.77
CA ILE A 60 2.45 -4.49 0.56
C ILE A 60 3.30 -5.71 0.24
N SER A 61 2.66 -6.84 -0.05
CA SER A 61 3.32 -8.06 -0.50
C SER A 61 2.67 -8.59 -1.77
N THR A 62 3.46 -9.32 -2.55
CA THR A 62 3.00 -9.99 -3.78
C THR A 62 3.37 -11.47 -3.72
N SER A 63 2.62 -12.31 -4.41
CA SER A 63 2.89 -13.74 -4.56
C SER A 63 2.86 -14.15 -6.02
N ASP A 64 3.14 -15.42 -6.29
CA ASP A 64 2.95 -16.08 -7.59
C ASP A 64 1.49 -16.01 -8.08
N GLN A 65 0.53 -15.84 -7.18
CA GLN A 65 -0.89 -15.64 -7.50
C GLN A 65 -1.25 -14.18 -7.80
N THR A 66 -0.33 -13.22 -7.59
CA THR A 66 -0.59 -11.80 -7.87
C THR A 66 -0.42 -11.50 -9.35
N SER A 67 -1.51 -11.19 -10.03
CA SER A 67 -1.50 -10.86 -11.46
C SER A 67 -1.17 -9.38 -11.72
N LYS A 68 -0.77 -9.06 -12.96
CA LYS A 68 -0.61 -7.65 -13.39
C LYS A 68 -1.92 -6.87 -13.33
N SER A 69 -3.07 -7.54 -13.48
CA SER A 69 -4.40 -6.94 -13.30
C SER A 69 -4.63 -6.52 -11.86
N ASP A 70 -4.28 -7.37 -10.89
CA ASP A 70 -4.45 -7.07 -9.47
C ASP A 70 -3.63 -5.84 -9.08
N ILE A 71 -2.37 -5.78 -9.52
CA ILE A 71 -1.50 -4.61 -9.31
C ILE A 71 -2.12 -3.34 -9.90
N LYS A 72 -2.70 -3.41 -11.11
CA LYS A 72 -3.36 -2.24 -11.73
C LYS A 72 -4.61 -1.80 -10.97
N ILE A 73 -5.42 -2.75 -10.49
CA ILE A 73 -6.62 -2.45 -9.71
C ILE A 73 -6.21 -1.74 -8.42
N LEU A 74 -5.22 -2.27 -7.69
CA LEU A 74 -4.66 -1.65 -6.49
C LEU A 74 -4.20 -0.21 -6.78
N LEU A 75 -3.36 -0.01 -7.80
CA LEU A 75 -2.86 1.31 -8.18
C LEU A 75 -3.98 2.30 -8.52
N ASN A 76 -5.00 1.86 -9.26
CA ASN A 76 -6.12 2.71 -9.63
C ASN A 76 -6.94 3.14 -8.40
N HIS A 77 -7.19 2.23 -7.46
CA HIS A 77 -7.93 2.55 -6.26
C HIS A 77 -7.13 3.42 -5.29
N LEU A 78 -5.83 3.15 -5.10
CA LEU A 78 -4.94 4.03 -4.34
C LEU A 78 -4.92 5.45 -4.92
N SER A 79 -4.78 5.58 -6.24
CA SER A 79 -4.81 6.90 -6.90
C SER A 79 -6.12 7.65 -6.65
N LYS A 80 -7.26 6.95 -6.67
CA LYS A 80 -8.57 7.55 -6.41
C LYS A 80 -8.78 7.93 -4.95
N TRP A 81 -8.23 7.15 -4.03
CA TRP A 81 -8.33 7.42 -2.60
C TRP A 81 -7.54 8.67 -2.18
N LEU A 82 -6.42 8.94 -2.87
CA LEU A 82 -5.58 10.10 -2.63
C LEU A 82 -6.15 11.43 -3.17
N THR A 83 -7.23 11.38 -3.97
CA THR A 83 -7.87 12.55 -4.60
C THR A 83 -9.14 12.94 -3.86
#